data_AF-A0A1H9VTA5-F1
#
_entry.id   AF-A0A1H9VTA5-F1
#
_cell.length_a   1.000
_cell.length_b   1.000
_cell.length_c   1.000
_cell.angle_alpha   90.00
_cell.angle_beta   90.00
_cell.angle_gamma   90.00
#
_symmetry.space_group_name_H-M   'P 1'
#
loop_
_entity.id
_entity.type
_entity.pdbx_description
1 polymer ?
#
loop_
_entity_poly.entity_id
_entity_poly.type
_entity_poly.pdbx_seq_one_letter_code
_entity_poly.pdbx_strand_id
1 'polypeptide(L)'
;MKTYQDLIHLMKKHPELIESSIIFKKSFTTFTKKLTQLIYEDKEKKEWIVYFFYEGITASELGIFFEEMSKKIKDSNNFCFCLASPQIEDRHKKLLDNLDLRWIQLDERKIQHLTEKTQNSPALQNKEVKSEYSDALIVFGEGLFRADLNTSWHEFVLLAAGQEFPFMEEKEDSYKKRLFQIYYRHKLKYEGSLVLKYEDVPSDIKIPRYLTVYLDEINQGNSQPEHSEPIAGVDLQECLDWKKGLFVTEIPVTDEKVTEKDVQRMEVLLEKWGLQYNHSFFLNDYSSGDLEYFIQKLITVSMMIKAAKRKNPSFI
;
A
#
# COMPACT_ATOMS: atom_id res chain seq x y z
N MET A 1 21.84 -4.00 -2.57
CA MET A 1 21.12 -2.74 -2.37
C MET A 1 19.78 -3.07 -1.77
N LYS A 2 19.52 -2.69 -0.51
CA LYS A 2 18.17 -2.68 0.07
C LYS A 2 17.65 -1.26 -0.08
N THR A 3 16.51 -1.09 -0.73
CA THR A 3 15.95 0.23 -1.06
C THR A 3 15.36 0.87 0.20
N TYR A 4 15.22 2.19 0.24
CA TYR A 4 14.50 2.89 1.33
C TYR A 4 13.07 2.35 1.54
N GLN A 5 12.50 1.69 0.53
CA GLN A 5 11.22 0.98 0.59
C GLN A 5 11.26 -0.19 1.58
N ASP A 6 12.36 -0.94 1.62
CA ASP A 6 12.56 -2.02 2.60
C ASP A 6 12.52 -1.47 4.03
N LEU A 7 13.11 -0.29 4.24
CA LEU A 7 13.12 0.40 5.54
C LEU A 7 11.72 0.82 5.96
N ILE A 8 10.99 1.45 5.04
CA ILE A 8 9.60 1.85 5.25
C ILE A 8 8.74 0.64 5.59
N HIS A 9 8.88 -0.45 4.82
CA HIS A 9 8.16 -1.70 5.08
C HIS A 9 8.46 -2.28 6.46
N LEU A 10 9.73 -2.27 6.86
CA LEU A 10 10.15 -2.70 8.19
C LEU A 10 9.54 -1.85 9.29
N MET A 11 9.53 -0.52 9.13
CA MET A 11 8.92 0.40 10.11
C MET A 11 7.41 0.17 10.24
N LYS A 12 6.72 -0.16 9.14
CA LYS A 12 5.29 -0.55 9.17
C LYS A 12 5.05 -1.84 9.93
N LYS A 13 5.86 -2.88 9.67
CA LYS A 13 5.72 -4.22 10.29
C LYS A 13 6.17 -4.25 11.75
N HIS A 14 7.19 -3.45 12.07
CA HIS A 14 7.82 -3.39 13.39
C HIS A 14 7.76 -1.97 13.98
N PRO A 15 6.57 -1.47 14.39
CA PRO A 15 6.47 -0.16 15.04
C PRO A 15 7.31 -0.04 16.32
N GLU A 16 7.66 -1.17 16.95
CA GLU A 16 8.56 -1.25 18.11
C GLU A 16 9.98 -0.68 17.85
N LEU A 17 10.35 -0.48 16.58
CA LEU A 17 11.56 0.23 16.18
C LEU A 17 11.53 1.72 16.53
N ILE A 18 10.32 2.24 16.74
CA ILE A 18 10.05 3.65 16.97
C ILE A 18 9.62 3.84 18.42
N GLU A 19 8.60 3.11 18.84
CA GLU A 19 8.10 3.10 20.21
C GLU A 19 7.41 1.77 20.50
N SER A 20 7.55 1.28 21.73
CA SER A 20 7.15 -0.08 22.14
C SER A 20 5.63 -0.35 22.10
N SER A 21 4.80 0.69 22.07
CA SER A 21 3.35 0.58 22.30
C SER A 21 2.48 1.26 21.24
N ILE A 22 3.04 1.47 20.03
CA ILE A 22 2.33 2.09 18.92
C ILE A 22 1.92 1.06 17.85
N ILE A 23 0.87 1.39 17.09
CA ILE A 23 0.33 0.58 16.00
C ILE A 23 0.35 1.40 14.72
N PHE A 24 0.85 0.84 13.62
CA PHE A 24 0.85 1.52 12.33
C PHE A 24 -0.59 1.72 11.81
N LYS A 25 -0.88 2.91 11.27
CA LYS A 25 -2.20 3.26 10.73
C LYS A 25 -2.16 3.53 9.24
N LYS A 26 -1.23 4.39 8.80
CA LYS A 26 -1.12 4.79 7.39
C LYS A 26 0.24 5.42 7.12
N SER A 27 0.63 5.45 5.87
CA SER A 27 1.80 6.20 5.41
C SER A 27 1.51 7.01 4.16
N PHE A 28 2.24 8.10 3.99
CA PHE A 28 2.21 8.94 2.81
C PHE A 28 3.64 9.21 2.34
N THR A 29 3.91 8.94 1.08
CA THR A 29 5.23 9.13 0.45
C THR A 29 5.17 10.37 -0.43
N THR A 30 6.22 11.19 -0.38
CA THR A 30 6.43 12.37 -1.22
C THR A 30 7.79 12.24 -1.89
N PHE A 31 7.85 11.77 -3.13
CA PHE A 31 9.14 11.59 -3.84
C PHE A 31 9.87 12.91 -4.08
N THR A 32 9.14 14.01 -4.32
CA THR A 32 9.76 15.35 -4.51
C THR A 32 10.57 15.81 -3.29
N LYS A 33 10.16 15.38 -2.08
CA LYS A 33 10.85 15.66 -0.82
C LYS A 33 11.69 14.48 -0.31
N LYS A 34 11.75 13.36 -1.06
CA LYS A 34 12.36 12.09 -0.63
C LYS A 34 12.00 11.71 0.81
N LEU A 35 10.72 11.83 1.13
CA LEU A 35 10.18 11.75 2.48
C LEU A 35 8.98 10.82 2.51
N THR A 36 8.92 9.93 3.50
CA THR A 36 7.69 9.21 3.86
C THR A 36 7.25 9.63 5.26
N GLN A 37 6.01 10.08 5.38
CA GLN A 37 5.32 10.23 6.66
C GLN A 37 4.70 8.89 7.04
N LEU A 38 5.08 8.34 8.18
CA LEU A 38 4.45 7.16 8.78
C LEU A 38 3.64 7.62 9.99
N ILE A 39 2.36 7.25 10.03
CA ILE A 39 1.44 7.61 11.10
C ILE A 39 1.11 6.35 11.89
N TYR A 40 1.31 6.44 13.19
CA TYR A 40 1.00 5.42 14.17
C TYR A 40 0.05 5.98 15.22
N GLU A 41 -0.59 5.10 15.98
CA GLU A 41 -1.44 5.44 17.10
C GLU A 41 -1.01 4.63 18.32
N ASP A 42 -0.94 5.27 19.49
CA ASP A 42 -0.73 4.57 20.75
C ASP A 42 -2.06 4.18 21.43
N LYS A 43 -1.95 3.51 22.58
CA LYS A 43 -3.11 3.05 23.36
C LYS A 43 -3.99 4.20 23.86
N GLU A 44 -3.46 5.41 23.96
CA GLU A 44 -4.17 6.62 24.37
C GLU A 44 -4.79 7.38 23.18
N LYS A 45 -4.72 6.79 21.98
CA LYS A 45 -5.16 7.40 20.71
C LYS A 45 -4.37 8.66 20.35
N LYS A 46 -3.14 8.80 20.85
CA LYS A 46 -2.23 9.85 20.41
C LYS A 46 -1.61 9.45 19.08
N GLU A 47 -1.60 10.38 18.13
CA GLU A 47 -1.00 10.12 16.82
C GLU A 47 0.51 10.40 16.85
N TRP A 48 1.28 9.41 16.41
CA TRP A 48 2.72 9.51 16.23
C TRP A 48 3.03 9.69 14.75
N ILE A 49 3.62 10.83 14.40
CA ILE A 49 3.95 11.18 13.03
C ILE A 49 5.47 11.12 12.89
N VAL A 50 5.92 10.11 12.15
CA VAL A 50 7.34 9.84 11.89
C VAL A 50 7.68 10.30 10.48
N TYR A 51 8.58 11.25 10.36
CA TYR A 51 9.06 11.80 9.09
C TYR A 51 10.34 11.08 8.71
N PHE A 52 10.23 10.08 7.83
CA PHE A 52 11.35 9.28 7.35
C PHE A 52 11.94 9.84 6.06
N PHE A 53 13.14 10.42 6.15
CA PHE A 53 13.90 10.90 5.00
C PHE A 53 14.80 9.77 4.47
N TYR A 54 14.76 9.54 3.15
CA TYR A 54 15.41 8.37 2.54
C TYR A 54 16.93 8.44 2.53
N GLU A 55 17.45 9.65 2.62
CA GLU A 55 18.87 9.98 2.63
C GLU A 55 19.25 10.60 3.98
N GLY A 56 20.51 10.99 4.13
CA GLY A 56 20.96 11.70 5.33
C GLY A 56 20.28 13.06 5.48
N ILE A 57 20.06 13.49 6.73
CA ILE A 57 19.45 14.80 7.02
C ILE A 57 20.45 15.92 6.78
N THR A 58 20.18 16.77 5.78
CA THR A 58 20.84 18.08 5.65
C THR A 58 20.00 19.19 6.30
N ALA A 59 20.51 20.42 6.30
CA ALA A 59 19.76 21.58 6.81
C ALA A 59 18.45 21.82 6.02
N SER A 60 18.42 21.46 4.74
CA SER A 60 17.22 21.58 3.90
C SER A 60 16.12 20.61 4.37
N GLU A 61 16.44 19.33 4.55
CA GLU A 61 15.49 18.32 5.03
C GLU A 61 15.02 18.63 6.45
N LEU A 62 15.90 19.16 7.29
CA LEU A 62 15.53 19.61 8.63
C LEU A 62 14.54 20.78 8.58
N GLY A 63 14.72 21.72 7.64
CA GLY A 63 13.76 22.79 7.36
C GLY A 63 12.40 22.24 6.91
N ILE A 64 12.39 21.27 6.00
CA ILE A 64 11.17 20.58 5.55
C ILE A 64 10.46 19.91 6.73
N PHE A 65 11.19 19.24 7.62
CA PHE A 65 10.63 18.60 8.81
C PHE A 65 9.90 19.62 9.71
N PHE A 66 10.54 20.75 10.02
CA PHE A 66 9.91 21.81 10.81
C PHE A 66 8.70 22.43 10.12
N GLU A 67 8.77 22.64 8.81
CA GLU A 67 7.66 23.17 8.03
C GLU A 67 6.45 22.22 8.09
N GLU A 68 6.66 20.93 7.85
CA GLU A 68 5.58 19.93 7.89
C GLU A 68 5.01 19.75 9.29
N MET A 69 5.85 19.74 10.32
CA MET A 69 5.42 19.71 11.71
C MET A 69 4.54 20.93 12.05
N SER A 70 4.93 22.12 11.62
CA SER A 70 4.18 23.37 11.89
C SER A 70 2.77 23.36 11.26
N LYS A 71 2.58 22.66 10.14
CA LYS A 71 1.26 22.49 9.50
C LYS A 71 0.31 21.68 10.39
N LYS A 72 0.83 20.71 11.15
CA LYS A 72 0.04 19.79 12.00
C LYS A 72 -0.23 20.34 13.40
N ILE A 73 0.69 21.13 13.95
CA ILE A 73 0.53 21.75 15.27
C ILE A 73 -0.70 22.67 15.35
N LYS A 74 -1.16 23.20 14.22
CA LYS A 74 -2.35 24.06 14.17
C LYS A 74 -3.64 23.35 14.58
N ASP A 75 -3.71 22.03 14.50
CA ASP A 75 -4.97 21.29 14.53
C ASP A 75 -5.26 20.53 15.84
N SER A 76 -4.27 20.21 16.68
CA SER A 76 -4.45 19.72 18.07
C SER A 76 -3.11 19.51 18.80
N ASN A 77 -3.14 19.38 20.13
CA ASN A 77 -1.97 19.00 20.95
C ASN A 77 -1.72 17.48 21.03
N ASN A 78 -2.45 16.66 20.27
CA ASN A 78 -2.40 15.20 20.44
C ASN A 78 -1.42 14.48 19.49
N PHE A 79 -0.33 15.16 19.10
CA PHE A 79 0.67 14.63 18.19
C PHE A 79 2.02 14.42 18.88
N CYS A 80 2.67 13.31 18.55
CA CYS A 80 4.09 13.07 18.80
C CYS A 80 4.84 13.13 17.47
N PHE A 81 5.81 14.04 17.34
CA PHE A 81 6.63 14.16 16.14
C PHE A 81 7.97 13.45 16.32
N CYS A 82 8.37 12.69 15.30
CA CYS A 82 9.67 12.01 15.28
C CYS A 82 10.34 12.20 13.92
N LEU A 83 11.60 12.61 13.91
CA LEU A 83 12.43 12.60 12.71
C LEU A 83 13.12 11.24 12.57
N ALA A 84 13.10 10.64 11.38
CA ALA A 84 13.82 9.40 11.12
C ALA A 84 14.65 9.51 9.83
N SER A 85 15.85 8.95 9.84
CA SER A 85 16.72 8.90 8.65
C SER A 85 17.81 7.84 8.83
N PRO A 86 18.38 7.30 7.74
CA PRO A 86 19.56 6.46 7.80
C PRO A 86 20.77 7.13 8.46
N GLN A 87 20.90 8.45 8.29
CA GLN A 87 22.04 9.22 8.78
C GLN A 87 21.62 10.59 9.29
N ILE A 88 21.96 10.88 10.54
CA ILE A 88 21.71 12.19 11.16
C ILE A 88 23.03 12.70 11.72
N GLU A 89 23.46 13.88 11.28
CA GLU A 89 24.67 14.52 11.81
C GLU A 89 24.49 14.93 13.29
N ASP A 90 25.56 14.87 14.07
CA ASP A 90 25.49 15.11 15.52
C ASP A 90 25.03 16.53 15.87
N ARG A 91 25.32 17.52 15.01
CA ARG A 91 24.80 18.88 15.19
C ARG A 91 23.27 18.94 15.07
N HIS A 92 22.68 18.14 14.17
CA HIS A 92 21.23 18.07 14.00
C HIS A 92 20.58 17.29 15.16
N LYS A 93 21.23 16.22 15.64
CA LYS A 93 20.77 15.49 16.85
C LYS A 93 20.69 16.42 18.06
N LYS A 94 21.78 17.16 18.35
CA LYS A 94 21.81 18.13 19.46
C LYS A 94 20.72 19.19 19.33
N LEU A 95 20.45 19.67 18.11
CA LEU A 95 19.37 20.63 17.89
C LEU A 95 18.00 20.02 18.18
N LEU A 96 17.74 18.79 17.71
CA LEU A 96 16.48 18.09 17.96
C LEU A 96 16.30 17.80 19.47
N ASP A 97 17.35 17.35 20.15
CA ASP A 97 17.36 17.13 21.61
C ASP A 97 17.06 18.42 22.37
N ASN A 98 17.66 19.56 21.98
CA ASN A 98 17.41 20.86 22.62
C ASN A 98 15.98 21.38 22.41
N LEU A 99 15.26 20.85 21.41
CA LEU A 99 13.88 21.21 21.11
C LEU A 99 12.89 20.17 21.65
N ASP A 100 13.35 19.20 22.43
CA ASP A 100 12.57 18.05 22.91
C ASP A 100 11.89 17.27 21.76
N LEU A 101 12.54 17.22 20.59
CA LEU A 101 12.05 16.51 19.42
C LEU A 101 12.70 15.14 19.31
N ARG A 102 11.87 14.11 19.18
CA ARG A 102 12.35 12.74 19.04
C ARG A 102 13.02 12.54 17.68
N TRP A 103 14.09 11.76 17.67
CA TRP A 103 14.76 11.36 16.45
C TRP A 103 15.26 9.92 16.52
N ILE A 104 15.29 9.26 15.36
CA ILE A 104 15.73 7.88 15.22
C ILE A 104 16.67 7.78 14.03
N GLN A 105 17.88 7.28 14.29
CA GLN A 105 18.80 6.90 13.22
C GLN A 105 18.72 5.39 12.97
N LEU A 106 18.23 5.02 11.79
CA LEU A 106 18.07 3.64 11.33
C LEU A 106 19.21 3.26 10.40
N ASP A 107 20.32 2.75 10.96
CA ASP A 107 21.41 2.22 10.13
C ASP A 107 21.13 0.78 9.67
N GLU A 108 21.73 0.39 8.54
CA GLU A 108 21.57 -0.95 7.96
C GLU A 108 21.94 -2.09 8.93
N ARG A 109 22.82 -1.82 9.91
CA ARG A 109 23.32 -2.81 10.87
C ARG A 109 22.28 -3.16 11.93
N LYS A 110 21.58 -2.17 12.49
CA LYS A 110 20.44 -2.39 13.38
C LYS A 110 19.36 -3.23 12.70
N ILE A 111 19.13 -2.97 11.41
CA ILE A 111 18.12 -3.65 10.62
C ILE A 111 18.49 -5.11 10.31
N GLN A 112 19.75 -5.39 9.93
CA GLN A 112 20.22 -6.77 9.74
C GLN A 112 20.00 -7.61 11.00
N HIS A 113 20.41 -7.09 12.16
CA HIS A 113 20.23 -7.78 13.43
C HIS A 113 18.76 -8.06 13.79
N LEU A 114 17.84 -7.16 13.43
CA LEU A 114 16.39 -7.34 13.62
C LEU A 114 15.77 -8.31 12.63
N THR A 115 16.22 -8.27 11.37
CA THR A 115 15.78 -9.22 10.32
C THR A 115 16.22 -10.64 10.69
N GLU A 116 17.46 -10.81 11.14
CA GLU A 116 18.02 -12.09 11.59
C GLU A 116 17.31 -12.64 12.84
N LYS A 117 16.98 -11.79 13.82
CA LYS A 117 16.16 -12.22 14.98
C LYS A 117 14.76 -12.69 14.57
N THR A 118 14.20 -12.08 13.54
CA THR A 118 12.85 -12.42 13.04
C THR A 118 12.87 -13.70 12.20
N GLN A 119 13.95 -13.94 11.44
CA GLN A 119 14.15 -15.18 10.66
C GLN A 119 14.62 -16.38 11.51
N ASN A 120 15.32 -16.13 12.62
CA ASN A 120 15.82 -17.17 13.53
C ASN A 120 14.85 -17.53 14.66
N SER A 121 13.64 -16.96 14.68
CA SER A 121 12.55 -17.50 15.51
C SER A 121 12.03 -18.79 14.87
N PRO A 122 11.98 -19.92 15.59
CA PRO A 122 11.72 -21.22 14.99
C PRO A 122 10.35 -21.22 14.31
N ALA A 123 10.35 -21.50 13.01
CA ALA A 123 9.19 -21.63 12.12
C ALA A 123 8.26 -22.82 12.46
N LEU A 124 8.16 -23.21 13.74
CA LEU A 124 7.45 -24.38 14.22
C LEU A 124 6.37 -24.07 15.28
N GLN A 125 6.09 -22.80 15.59
CA GLN A 125 5.01 -22.41 16.52
C GLN A 125 3.79 -21.70 15.87
N ASN A 126 3.80 -21.42 14.57
CA ASN A 126 2.74 -20.61 13.92
C ASN A 126 1.85 -21.39 12.93
N LYS A 127 1.50 -22.66 13.20
CA LYS A 127 0.46 -23.34 12.40
C LYS A 127 -0.95 -22.85 12.76
N GLU A 128 -1.24 -22.68 14.05
CA GLU A 128 -2.56 -22.21 14.53
C GLU A 128 -2.79 -20.71 14.25
N VAL A 129 -1.78 -19.86 14.44
CA VAL A 129 -1.89 -18.41 14.12
C VAL A 129 -2.04 -18.20 12.61
N LYS A 130 -1.41 -19.04 11.78
CA LYS A 130 -1.67 -19.02 10.34
C LYS A 130 -3.10 -19.42 10.00
N SER A 131 -3.71 -20.39 10.70
CA SER A 131 -5.08 -20.81 10.37
C SER A 131 -6.12 -19.71 10.65
N GLU A 132 -6.03 -19.00 11.79
CA GLU A 132 -6.99 -17.92 12.11
C GLU A 132 -7.00 -16.81 11.05
N TYR A 133 -5.83 -16.28 10.69
CA TYR A 133 -5.75 -15.22 9.68
C TYR A 133 -5.87 -15.74 8.25
N SER A 134 -5.72 -17.05 8.01
CA SER A 134 -6.05 -17.64 6.71
C SER A 134 -7.55 -17.58 6.48
N ASP A 135 -8.35 -17.95 7.48
CA ASP A 135 -9.82 -17.84 7.40
C ASP A 135 -10.25 -16.39 7.23
N ALA A 136 -9.65 -15.46 7.99
CA ALA A 136 -9.92 -14.02 7.85
C ALA A 136 -9.57 -13.50 6.45
N LEU A 137 -8.45 -13.95 5.86
CA LEU A 137 -8.04 -13.58 4.51
C LEU A 137 -8.99 -14.13 3.44
N ILE A 138 -9.48 -15.38 3.62
CA ILE A 138 -10.52 -15.97 2.77
C ILE A 138 -11.79 -15.13 2.85
N VAL A 139 -12.26 -14.80 4.06
CA VAL A 139 -13.45 -13.96 4.26
C VAL A 139 -13.27 -12.58 3.63
N PHE A 140 -12.10 -11.97 3.76
CA PHE A 140 -11.79 -10.70 3.11
C PHE A 140 -11.85 -10.80 1.58
N GLY A 141 -11.21 -11.82 0.98
CA GLY A 141 -11.21 -12.03 -0.46
C GLY A 141 -12.61 -12.28 -1.03
N GLU A 142 -13.40 -13.11 -0.36
CA GLU A 142 -14.80 -13.36 -0.69
C GLU A 142 -15.68 -12.12 -0.49
N GLY A 143 -15.47 -11.40 0.61
CA GLY A 143 -16.18 -10.17 0.95
C GLY A 143 -15.95 -9.07 -0.08
N LEU A 144 -14.72 -8.92 -0.57
CA LEU A 144 -14.37 -7.97 -1.63
C LEU A 144 -15.20 -8.18 -2.90
N PHE A 145 -15.40 -9.43 -3.31
CA PHE A 145 -16.14 -9.75 -4.53
C PHE A 145 -17.65 -9.58 -4.35
N ARG A 146 -18.17 -9.77 -3.14
CA ARG A 146 -19.60 -9.62 -2.82
C ARG A 146 -20.01 -8.19 -2.44
N ALA A 147 -19.06 -7.32 -2.11
CA ALA A 147 -19.35 -5.95 -1.69
C ALA A 147 -19.96 -5.12 -2.83
N ASP A 148 -20.69 -4.06 -2.50
CA ASP A 148 -20.99 -3.03 -3.49
C ASP A 148 -19.73 -2.20 -3.74
N LEU A 149 -19.09 -2.44 -4.89
CA LEU A 149 -17.88 -1.72 -5.31
C LEU A 149 -18.22 -0.50 -6.18
N ASN A 150 -19.50 -0.18 -6.38
CA ASN A 150 -19.88 1.02 -7.12
C ASN A 150 -19.44 2.24 -6.33
N THR A 151 -18.59 3.06 -6.94
CA THR A 151 -18.04 4.23 -6.27
C THR A 151 -17.65 5.30 -7.27
N SER A 152 -17.47 6.53 -6.80
CA SER A 152 -17.00 7.66 -7.58
C SER A 152 -15.90 8.40 -6.83
N TRP A 153 -14.86 8.82 -7.56
CA TRP A 153 -13.81 9.68 -7.02
C TRP A 153 -13.42 10.69 -8.09
N HIS A 154 -13.24 11.94 -7.67
CA HIS A 154 -12.92 13.04 -8.57
C HIS A 154 -13.91 13.18 -9.75
N GLU A 155 -13.51 12.78 -10.96
CA GLU A 155 -14.32 12.81 -12.19
C GLU A 155 -14.59 11.39 -12.73
N PHE A 156 -14.22 10.37 -11.96
CA PHE A 156 -14.37 8.96 -12.28
C PHE A 156 -15.57 8.35 -11.55
N VAL A 157 -16.24 7.43 -12.23
CA VAL A 157 -17.26 6.54 -11.65
C VAL A 157 -16.91 5.12 -12.03
N LEU A 158 -16.79 4.25 -11.04
CA LEU A 158 -16.66 2.81 -11.18
C LEU A 158 -18.02 2.16 -11.01
N LEU A 159 -18.42 1.39 -12.01
CA LEU A 159 -19.59 0.52 -11.95
C LEU A 159 -19.13 -0.94 -12.00
N ALA A 160 -19.27 -1.65 -10.89
CA ALA A 160 -18.93 -3.06 -10.80
C ALA A 160 -20.16 -3.92 -11.10
N ALA A 161 -19.98 -4.97 -11.90
CA ALA A 161 -21.04 -5.91 -12.19
C ALA A 161 -21.50 -6.60 -10.90
N GLY A 162 -22.81 -6.84 -10.75
CA GLY A 162 -23.35 -7.63 -9.65
C GLY A 162 -23.13 -9.14 -9.81
N GLN A 163 -22.81 -9.60 -11.03
CA GLN A 163 -22.46 -10.98 -11.30
C GLN A 163 -20.96 -11.20 -11.12
N GLU A 164 -20.62 -12.15 -10.24
CA GLU A 164 -19.31 -12.76 -10.19
C GLU A 164 -19.28 -13.93 -11.18
N PHE A 165 -18.20 -14.06 -11.94
CA PHE A 165 -17.98 -15.26 -12.72
C PHE A 165 -17.53 -16.37 -11.77
N PRO A 166 -18.15 -17.56 -11.87
CA PRO A 166 -17.87 -18.65 -10.96
C PRO A 166 -16.41 -19.07 -11.07
N PHE A 167 -15.98 -19.78 -10.03
CA PHE A 167 -14.67 -20.38 -9.91
C PHE A 167 -14.28 -21.10 -11.20
N MET A 168 -13.30 -20.56 -11.93
CA MET A 168 -12.78 -21.19 -13.15
C MET A 168 -11.44 -21.85 -12.82
N GLU A 169 -11.33 -23.14 -13.16
CA GLU A 169 -10.07 -23.87 -13.09
C GLU A 169 -9.46 -23.90 -14.50
N GLU A 170 -8.41 -23.12 -14.72
CA GLU A 170 -7.63 -23.18 -15.95
C GLU A 170 -6.22 -23.68 -15.66
N LYS A 171 -5.96 -24.91 -16.08
CA LYS A 171 -4.67 -25.62 -16.19
C LYS A 171 -3.80 -25.71 -14.93
N GLU A 172 -3.64 -24.66 -14.11
CA GLU A 172 -2.89 -24.64 -12.84
C GLU A 172 -3.38 -23.55 -11.85
N ASP A 173 -4.27 -22.63 -12.26
CA ASP A 173 -4.71 -21.52 -11.40
C ASP A 173 -6.22 -21.55 -11.15
N SER A 174 -6.57 -21.24 -9.92
CA SER A 174 -7.94 -21.22 -9.43
C SER A 174 -8.32 -19.75 -9.17
N TYR A 175 -9.42 -19.25 -9.77
CA TYR A 175 -9.72 -17.81 -9.69
C TYR A 175 -11.21 -17.45 -9.68
N LYS A 176 -11.49 -16.27 -9.12
CA LYS A 176 -12.77 -15.55 -9.25
C LYS A 176 -12.59 -14.27 -10.04
N LYS A 177 -13.63 -13.86 -10.76
CA LYS A 177 -13.59 -12.67 -11.61
C LYS A 177 -14.85 -11.83 -11.46
N ARG A 178 -14.67 -10.51 -11.41
CA ARG A 178 -15.76 -9.53 -11.39
C ARG A 178 -15.47 -8.42 -12.40
N LEU A 179 -16.40 -8.22 -13.33
CA LEU A 179 -16.28 -7.19 -14.36
C LEU A 179 -16.58 -5.82 -13.76
N PHE A 180 -15.96 -4.79 -14.33
CA PHE A 180 -16.28 -3.41 -14.00
C PHE A 180 -16.13 -2.49 -15.21
N GLN A 181 -16.73 -1.31 -15.09
CA GLN A 181 -16.68 -0.23 -16.07
C GLN A 181 -16.26 1.06 -15.39
N ILE A 182 -15.43 1.86 -16.07
CA ILE A 182 -14.99 3.17 -15.57
C ILE A 182 -15.45 4.26 -16.52
N TYR A 183 -16.22 5.20 -15.98
CA TYR A 183 -16.65 6.41 -16.65
C TYR A 183 -15.77 7.57 -16.23
N TYR A 184 -15.38 8.42 -17.17
CA TYR A 184 -14.74 9.70 -16.90
C TYR A 184 -15.64 10.80 -17.46
N ARG A 185 -16.09 11.74 -16.60
CA ARG A 185 -17.02 12.81 -16.98
C ARG A 185 -18.24 12.28 -17.77
N HIS A 186 -18.89 11.25 -17.21
CA HIS A 186 -20.08 10.59 -17.78
C HIS A 186 -19.86 9.86 -19.12
N LYS A 187 -18.62 9.68 -19.57
CA LYS A 187 -18.29 8.88 -20.76
C LYS A 187 -17.58 7.61 -20.34
N LEU A 188 -18.07 6.47 -20.81
CA LEU A 188 -17.39 5.19 -20.58
C LEU A 188 -16.01 5.25 -21.25
N LYS A 189 -14.96 4.99 -20.46
CA LYS A 189 -13.56 5.06 -20.89
C LYS A 189 -12.88 3.71 -20.86
N TYR A 190 -13.09 2.97 -19.78
CA TYR A 190 -12.48 1.68 -19.57
C TYR A 190 -13.51 0.62 -19.26
N GLU A 191 -13.22 -0.59 -19.70
CA GLU A 191 -13.83 -1.82 -19.20
C GLU A 191 -12.71 -2.67 -18.62
N GLY A 192 -13.01 -3.44 -17.59
CA GLY A 192 -11.99 -4.21 -16.91
C GLY A 192 -12.55 -5.34 -16.08
N SER A 193 -11.64 -6.04 -15.42
CA SER A 193 -12.01 -7.08 -14.46
C SER A 193 -11.05 -7.12 -13.28
N LEU A 194 -11.64 -7.33 -12.11
CA LEU A 194 -10.92 -7.73 -10.90
C LEU A 194 -10.84 -9.24 -10.90
N VAL A 195 -9.63 -9.79 -10.78
CA VAL A 195 -9.39 -11.23 -10.73
C VAL A 195 -8.69 -11.56 -9.43
N LEU A 196 -9.31 -12.42 -8.62
CA LEU A 196 -8.73 -12.96 -7.40
C LEU A 196 -8.28 -14.38 -7.66
N LYS A 197 -6.97 -14.60 -7.66
CA LYS A 197 -6.37 -15.93 -7.78
C LYS A 197 -6.12 -16.52 -6.39
N TYR A 198 -6.33 -17.83 -6.27
CA TYR A 198 -6.09 -18.58 -5.05
C TYR A 198 -4.97 -19.59 -5.28
N GLU A 199 -4.18 -19.79 -4.23
CA GLU A 199 -3.16 -20.82 -4.15
C GLU A 199 -3.78 -22.11 -3.60
N ASP A 200 -3.53 -23.24 -4.27
CA ASP A 200 -3.93 -24.55 -3.78
C ASP A 200 -2.96 -24.99 -2.67
N VAL A 201 -3.50 -25.15 -1.46
CA VAL A 201 -2.76 -25.65 -0.30
C VAL A 201 -3.03 -27.16 -0.18
N PRO A 202 -2.12 -27.98 0.38
CA PRO A 202 -2.35 -29.43 0.53
C PRO A 202 -3.57 -29.84 1.37
N SER A 203 -4.15 -28.91 2.12
CA SER A 203 -5.50 -29.02 2.68
C SER A 203 -6.48 -28.45 1.66
N ASP A 204 -7.64 -29.08 1.40
CA ASP A 204 -8.69 -28.68 0.42
C ASP A 204 -9.20 -27.20 0.48
N ILE A 205 -8.60 -26.36 1.32
CA ILE A 205 -8.79 -24.92 1.47
C ILE A 205 -7.94 -24.18 0.43
N LYS A 206 -8.60 -23.34 -0.37
CA LYS A 206 -7.96 -22.44 -1.34
C LYS A 206 -7.77 -21.07 -0.70
N ILE A 207 -6.52 -20.59 -0.63
CA ILE A 207 -6.19 -19.32 0.05
C ILE A 207 -6.01 -18.21 -0.99
N PRO A 208 -6.68 -17.05 -0.85
CA PRO A 208 -6.45 -15.91 -1.73
C PRO A 208 -4.98 -15.49 -1.77
N ARG A 209 -4.42 -15.36 -2.97
CA ARG A 209 -3.01 -14.99 -3.16
C ARG A 209 -2.86 -13.68 -3.89
N TYR A 210 -3.44 -13.55 -5.08
CA TYR A 210 -3.25 -12.38 -5.93
C TYR A 210 -4.57 -11.72 -6.28
N LEU A 211 -4.66 -10.41 -6.05
CA LEU A 211 -5.72 -9.57 -6.58
C LEU A 211 -5.16 -8.73 -7.73
N THR A 212 -5.67 -8.95 -8.94
CA THR A 212 -5.14 -8.37 -10.17
C THR A 212 -6.21 -7.59 -10.92
N VAL A 213 -5.80 -6.46 -11.49
CA VAL A 213 -6.64 -5.63 -12.36
C VAL A 213 -6.26 -5.85 -13.83
N TYR A 214 -7.27 -6.23 -14.59
CA TYR A 214 -7.28 -6.24 -16.05
C TYR A 214 -8.11 -5.04 -16.52
N LEU A 215 -7.62 -4.31 -17.51
CA LEU A 215 -8.21 -3.04 -17.92
C LEU A 215 -7.96 -2.78 -19.39
N ASP A 216 -8.99 -2.45 -20.15
CA ASP A 216 -8.94 -2.05 -21.55
C ASP A 216 -9.69 -0.76 -21.83
N GLU A 217 -9.28 -0.05 -22.89
CA GLU A 217 -10.00 1.14 -23.36
C GLU A 217 -10.94 0.77 -24.50
N ILE A 218 -12.16 1.29 -24.45
CA ILE A 218 -13.24 0.95 -25.40
C ILE A 218 -12.91 1.25 -26.86
N ASN A 219 -12.01 2.19 -27.12
CA ASN A 219 -11.67 2.59 -28.49
C ASN A 219 -10.59 1.70 -29.13
N GLN A 220 -10.12 0.64 -28.46
CA GLN A 220 -9.19 -0.35 -29.03
C GLN A 220 -9.99 -1.58 -29.47
N GLY A 221 -10.37 -1.63 -30.75
CA GLY A 221 -11.34 -2.60 -31.28
C GLY A 221 -11.09 -4.06 -30.87
N ASN A 222 -12.19 -4.74 -30.55
CA ASN A 222 -12.38 -6.21 -30.45
C ASN A 222 -11.56 -7.03 -29.43
N SER A 223 -10.77 -6.45 -28.53
CA SER A 223 -10.24 -7.24 -27.40
C SER A 223 -11.30 -7.39 -26.32
N GLN A 224 -11.76 -8.62 -26.06
CA GLN A 224 -12.50 -8.90 -24.84
C GLN A 224 -11.57 -8.64 -23.63
N PRO A 225 -12.05 -8.03 -22.53
CA PRO A 225 -11.23 -7.72 -21.35
C PRO A 225 -10.46 -8.93 -20.79
N GLU A 226 -10.95 -10.13 -21.06
CA GLU A 226 -10.42 -11.43 -20.61
C GLU A 226 -9.07 -11.78 -21.23
N HIS A 227 -8.67 -11.11 -22.31
CA HIS A 227 -7.39 -11.32 -23.00
C HIS A 227 -6.38 -10.18 -22.77
N SER A 228 -6.71 -9.21 -21.93
CA SER A 228 -5.77 -8.14 -21.60
C SER A 228 -4.64 -8.63 -20.71
N GLU A 229 -3.46 -8.02 -20.83
CA GLU A 229 -2.37 -8.28 -19.89
C GLU A 229 -2.71 -7.69 -18.52
N PRO A 230 -2.31 -8.35 -17.43
CA PRO A 230 -2.48 -7.80 -16.09
C PRO A 230 -1.71 -6.48 -15.96
N ILE A 231 -2.36 -5.44 -15.43
CA ILE A 231 -1.77 -4.11 -15.36
C ILE A 231 -1.12 -3.85 -14.01
N ALA A 232 -1.82 -4.18 -12.92
CA ALA A 232 -1.28 -4.15 -11.57
C ALA A 232 -1.87 -5.33 -10.78
N GLY A 233 -1.09 -5.86 -9.85
CA GLY A 233 -1.51 -6.91 -8.94
C GLY A 233 -0.95 -6.66 -7.55
N VAL A 234 -1.68 -7.13 -6.54
CA VAL A 234 -1.26 -7.12 -5.14
C VAL A 234 -1.19 -8.56 -4.66
N ASP A 235 -0.05 -8.92 -4.06
CA ASP A 235 0.09 -10.17 -3.32
C ASP A 235 -0.51 -9.99 -1.92
N LEU A 236 -1.69 -10.57 -1.71
CA LEU A 236 -2.45 -10.41 -0.48
C LEU A 236 -1.74 -11.04 0.73
N GLN A 237 -0.97 -12.11 0.51
CA GLN A 237 -0.24 -12.77 1.60
C GLN A 237 0.99 -11.96 2.03
N GLU A 238 1.66 -11.27 1.11
CA GLU A 238 2.81 -10.40 1.43
C GLU A 238 2.39 -9.09 2.12
N CYS A 239 1.19 -8.59 1.80
CA CYS A 239 0.55 -7.43 2.43
C CYS A 239 0.06 -7.69 3.86
N LEU A 240 -0.04 -8.95 4.28
CA LEU A 240 -0.56 -9.32 5.60
C LEU A 240 0.57 -9.51 6.64
N ASP A 241 0.47 -8.81 7.76
CA ASP A 241 1.18 -9.20 8.99
C ASP A 241 0.43 -10.34 9.69
N TRP A 242 0.85 -11.56 9.42
CA TRP A 242 0.30 -12.79 9.98
C TRP A 242 0.33 -12.90 11.50
N LYS A 243 1.09 -12.05 12.21
CA LYS A 243 1.09 -12.04 13.69
C LYS A 243 -0.03 -11.18 14.25
N LYS A 244 -0.38 -10.10 13.55
CA LYS A 244 -1.30 -9.05 14.04
C LYS A 244 -2.62 -9.00 13.27
N GLY A 245 -2.72 -9.70 12.13
CA GLY A 245 -3.86 -9.58 11.22
C GLY A 245 -3.95 -8.24 10.51
N LEU A 246 -2.87 -7.45 10.51
CA LEU A 246 -2.83 -6.13 9.90
C LEU A 246 -2.53 -6.25 8.41
N PHE A 247 -3.46 -5.80 7.58
CA PHE A 247 -3.35 -5.78 6.13
C PHE A 247 -2.90 -4.40 5.64
N VAL A 248 -1.80 -4.32 4.91
CA VAL A 248 -1.24 -3.07 4.37
C VAL A 248 -1.64 -2.92 2.90
N THR A 249 -2.38 -1.86 2.57
CA THR A 249 -2.95 -1.63 1.22
C THR A 249 -1.96 -0.97 0.26
N GLU A 250 -0.67 -1.27 0.38
CA GLU A 250 0.36 -0.72 -0.49
C GLU A 250 0.28 -1.40 -1.86
N ILE A 251 0.24 -0.58 -2.92
CA ILE A 251 0.06 -1.07 -4.29
C ILE A 251 1.37 -0.82 -5.02
N PRO A 252 2.15 -1.87 -5.28
CA PRO A 252 3.46 -1.70 -5.88
C PRO A 252 3.36 -1.26 -7.33
N VAL A 253 4.23 -0.34 -7.73
CA VAL A 253 4.45 0.04 -9.13
C VAL A 253 5.71 -0.68 -9.60
N THR A 254 5.56 -1.95 -9.98
CA THR A 254 6.67 -2.85 -10.35
C THR A 254 6.96 -2.90 -11.84
N ASP A 255 6.23 -2.13 -12.65
CA ASP A 255 6.36 -2.22 -14.10
C ASP A 255 7.58 -1.44 -14.61
N GLU A 256 8.53 -2.16 -15.22
CA GLU A 256 9.81 -1.62 -15.71
C GLU A 256 9.64 -0.51 -16.76
N LYS A 257 8.49 -0.44 -17.45
CA LYS A 257 8.22 0.62 -18.44
C LYS A 257 7.78 1.93 -17.79
N VAL A 258 7.48 1.94 -16.49
CA VAL A 258 7.09 3.13 -15.74
C VAL A 258 8.34 3.84 -15.23
N THR A 259 8.56 5.05 -15.72
CA THR A 259 9.74 5.84 -15.34
C THR A 259 9.55 6.51 -13.97
N GLU A 260 10.64 6.93 -13.33
CA GLU A 260 10.57 7.71 -12.07
C GLU A 260 9.73 8.99 -12.24
N LYS A 261 9.80 9.64 -13.40
CA LYS A 261 8.96 10.81 -13.73
C LYS A 261 7.48 10.46 -13.80
N ASP A 262 7.14 9.27 -14.30
CA ASP A 262 5.76 8.79 -14.29
C ASP A 262 5.30 8.54 -12.86
N VAL A 263 6.11 7.86 -12.03
CA VAL A 263 5.81 7.63 -10.61
C VAL A 263 5.54 8.95 -9.87
N GLN A 264 6.41 9.96 -10.02
CA GLN A 264 6.20 11.28 -9.42
C GLN A 264 4.89 11.93 -9.88
N ARG A 265 4.54 11.80 -11.17
CA ARG A 265 3.28 12.31 -11.70
C ARG A 265 2.08 11.54 -11.14
N MET A 266 2.20 10.23 -10.96
CA MET A 266 1.16 9.40 -10.35
C MET A 266 0.86 9.87 -8.92
N GLU A 267 1.89 10.14 -8.12
CA GLU A 267 1.71 10.64 -6.75
C GLU A 267 0.93 11.96 -6.70
N VAL A 268 1.30 12.93 -7.54
CA VAL A 268 0.59 14.22 -7.59
C VAL A 268 -0.88 14.04 -7.96
N LEU A 269 -1.18 13.09 -8.85
CA LEU A 269 -2.56 12.77 -9.20
C LEU A 269 -3.29 12.06 -8.05
N LEU A 270 -2.66 11.09 -7.40
CA LEU A 270 -3.22 10.40 -6.24
C LEU A 270 -3.51 11.39 -5.11
N GLU A 271 -2.61 12.32 -4.81
CA GLU A 271 -2.82 13.37 -3.81
C GLU A 271 -3.99 14.27 -4.17
N LYS A 272 -4.06 14.73 -5.43
CA LYS A 272 -5.18 15.53 -5.92
C LYS A 272 -6.52 14.79 -5.83
N TRP A 273 -6.50 13.47 -5.95
CA TRP A 273 -7.69 12.63 -5.91
C TRP A 273 -7.99 12.04 -4.53
N GLY A 274 -7.17 12.35 -3.51
CA GLY A 274 -7.37 11.85 -2.15
C GLY A 274 -6.98 10.38 -1.97
N LEU A 275 -6.16 9.81 -2.87
CA LEU A 275 -5.75 8.38 -2.90
C LEU A 275 -4.26 8.18 -2.59
N GLN A 276 -3.61 9.17 -1.96
CA GLN A 276 -2.18 9.18 -1.71
C GLN A 276 -1.71 8.26 -0.58
N TYR A 277 -2.57 7.96 0.38
CA TYR A 277 -2.21 7.20 1.57
C TYR A 277 -2.12 5.69 1.27
N ASN A 278 -1.12 5.03 1.82
CA ASN A 278 -1.10 3.57 2.00
C ASN A 278 -1.69 3.30 3.40
N HIS A 279 -2.95 2.91 3.45
CA HIS A 279 -3.64 2.59 4.71
C HIS A 279 -3.28 1.18 5.17
N SER A 280 -3.54 0.93 6.44
CA SER A 280 -3.62 -0.43 6.96
C SER A 280 -4.86 -0.60 7.80
N PHE A 281 -5.47 -1.77 7.72
CA PHE A 281 -6.62 -2.16 8.52
C PHE A 281 -6.44 -3.58 9.03
N PHE A 282 -7.15 -3.94 10.10
CA PHE A 282 -7.16 -5.31 10.59
C PHE A 282 -8.16 -6.13 9.78
N LEU A 283 -7.80 -7.34 9.34
CA LEU A 283 -8.70 -8.20 8.54
C LEU A 283 -10.03 -8.51 9.25
N ASN A 284 -10.03 -8.50 10.59
CA ASN A 284 -11.23 -8.77 11.39
C ASN A 284 -12.04 -7.50 11.73
N ASP A 285 -11.56 -6.31 11.36
CA ASP A 285 -12.15 -5.02 11.77
C ASP A 285 -11.90 -3.93 10.73
N TYR A 286 -12.26 -4.21 9.47
CA TYR A 286 -12.19 -3.23 8.38
C TYR A 286 -13.58 -2.71 8.03
N SER A 287 -13.66 -1.43 7.65
CA SER A 287 -14.90 -0.78 7.25
C SER A 287 -15.14 -0.90 5.74
N SER A 288 -16.37 -0.61 5.30
CA SER A 288 -16.67 -0.47 3.86
C SER A 288 -15.82 0.62 3.20
N GLY A 289 -15.49 1.69 3.93
CA GLY A 289 -14.65 2.77 3.44
C GLY A 289 -13.20 2.34 3.18
N ASP A 290 -12.66 1.42 4.00
CA ASP A 290 -11.32 0.86 3.79
C ASP A 290 -11.25 0.04 2.51
N LEU A 291 -12.28 -0.78 2.27
CA LEU A 291 -12.42 -1.57 1.05
C LEU A 291 -12.59 -0.68 -0.19
N GLU A 292 -13.49 0.30 -0.12
CA GLU A 292 -13.73 1.27 -1.19
C GLU A 292 -12.44 1.99 -1.56
N TYR A 293 -11.73 2.53 -0.57
CA TYR A 293 -10.46 3.22 -0.77
C TYR A 293 -9.42 2.30 -1.42
N PHE A 294 -9.28 1.06 -0.94
CA PHE A 294 -8.34 0.09 -1.50
C PHE A 294 -8.62 -0.20 -2.97
N ILE A 295 -9.88 -0.44 -3.33
CA ILE A 295 -10.29 -0.70 -4.72
C ILE A 295 -10.11 0.53 -5.61
N GLN A 296 -10.52 1.72 -5.15
CA GLN A 296 -10.31 2.97 -5.88
C GLN A 296 -8.82 3.19 -6.16
N LYS A 297 -7.96 3.00 -5.16
CA LYS A 297 -6.52 3.16 -5.30
C LYS A 297 -5.95 2.12 -6.27
N LEU A 298 -6.34 0.86 -6.14
CA LEU A 298 -5.86 -0.23 -7.01
C LEU A 298 -6.17 0.05 -8.47
N ILE A 299 -7.43 0.35 -8.77
CA ILE A 299 -7.88 0.66 -10.13
C ILE A 299 -7.21 1.92 -10.66
N THR A 300 -7.09 2.97 -9.83
CA THR A 300 -6.45 4.22 -10.23
C THR A 300 -4.97 4.03 -10.56
N VAL A 301 -4.24 3.27 -9.74
CA VAL A 301 -2.84 2.92 -10.01
C VAL A 301 -2.74 2.11 -11.31
N SER A 302 -3.62 1.13 -11.54
CA SER A 302 -3.64 0.39 -12.80
C SER A 302 -3.89 1.30 -14.02
N MET A 303 -4.85 2.21 -13.94
CA MET A 303 -5.12 3.19 -15.02
C MET A 303 -3.88 4.03 -15.33
N MET A 304 -3.17 4.48 -14.31
CA MET A 304 -1.96 5.29 -14.48
C MET A 304 -0.80 4.47 -15.06
N ILE A 305 -0.59 3.24 -14.62
CA ILE A 305 0.40 2.31 -15.20
C ILE A 305 0.11 2.08 -16.68
N LYS A 306 -1.16 1.78 -17.05
CA LYS A 306 -1.56 1.61 -18.46
C LYS A 306 -1.31 2.89 -19.28
N ALA A 307 -1.61 4.05 -18.73
CA ALA A 307 -1.37 5.34 -19.39
C ALA A 307 0.13 5.65 -19.58
N ALA A 308 0.98 5.25 -18.62
CA ALA A 308 2.43 5.40 -18.72
C ALA A 308 3.02 4.48 -19.81
N LYS A 309 2.60 3.21 -19.86
CA LYS A 309 3.03 2.23 -20.89
C LYS A 309 2.83 2.74 -22.32
N ARG A 310 1.71 3.43 -22.59
CA ARG A 310 1.39 3.92 -23.93
C ARG A 310 2.27 5.08 -24.42
N LYS A 311 2.93 5.81 -23.52
CA LYS A 311 3.85 6.89 -23.90
C LYS A 311 5.21 6.38 -24.37
N ASN A 312 5.55 5.14 -24.03
CA ASN A 312 6.72 4.44 -24.54
C ASN A 312 6.29 3.35 -25.51
N PRO A 313 5.91 3.68 -26.77
CA PRO A 313 6.02 2.71 -27.84
C PRO A 313 7.51 2.52 -28.10
N SER A 314 8.15 1.65 -27.31
CA SER A 314 9.45 1.09 -27.67
C SER A 314 9.28 0.41 -29.02
N PHE A 315 9.82 1.06 -30.05
CA PHE A 315 10.17 0.56 -31.39
C PHE A 315 9.48 -0.75 -31.83
N ILE A 316 8.56 -0.63 -32.78
CA ILE A 316 8.38 -1.65 -33.82
C ILE A 316 8.99 -1.09 -35.10
#